data_AF-A0A524MH02-F1
#
_entry.id   AF-A0A524MH02-F1
#
_cell.length_a   1.000
_cell.length_b   1.000
_cell.length_c   1.000
_cell.angle_alpha   90.00
_cell.angle_beta   90.00
_cell.angle_gamma   90.00
#
_symmetry.space_group_name_H-M   'P 1'
#
loop_
_entity.id
_entity.type
_entity.pdbx_description
1 polymer ?
#
loop_
_entity_poly.entity_id
_entity_poly.type
_entity_poly.pdbx_seq_one_letter_code
_entity_poly.pdbx_strand_id
1 'polypeptide(L)'
;MPLEISLDWIEEIRKSMTELPLLRYSRFIDSKVDPNGKATYALSKYDAMMLTADIGTANYFEKVVKIVGSRNAKICANWVIGEIAARLNQNDKDITTSPVSPRQLAELILRICDGTISGKTAKDILGAMWHEEHGASADSIIEAKGLKQISNSNEISQLVDTVLINNPQQVSDFCKGKEKAFNFLVGQVMKATKGKANPAQVNEILKERINKKSQE
;
A
#
# COMPACT_ATOMS: atom_id res chain seq x y z
N MET A 1 40.11 -38.34 -19.89
CA MET A 1 40.50 -36.97 -20.31
C MET A 1 40.11 -36.00 -19.20
N PRO A 2 40.98 -35.05 -18.82
CA PRO A 2 40.63 -33.99 -17.87
C PRO A 2 39.68 -32.97 -18.50
N LEU A 3 38.82 -32.37 -17.68
CA LEU A 3 37.92 -31.28 -18.09
C LEU A 3 38.72 -29.97 -18.15
N GLU A 4 38.83 -29.37 -19.33
CA GLU A 4 39.39 -28.02 -19.49
C GLU A 4 38.29 -26.97 -19.42
N ILE A 5 38.43 -26.02 -18.49
CA ILE A 5 37.51 -24.90 -18.30
C ILE A 5 38.10 -23.68 -19.03
N SER A 6 37.54 -23.30 -20.18
CA SER A 6 37.98 -22.12 -20.94
C SER A 6 37.55 -20.82 -20.27
N LEU A 7 38.31 -19.74 -20.47
CA LEU A 7 37.97 -18.40 -19.95
C LEU A 7 36.65 -17.88 -20.53
N ASP A 8 36.37 -18.20 -21.80
CA ASP A 8 35.11 -17.82 -22.46
C ASP A 8 33.91 -18.50 -21.78
N TRP A 9 34.05 -19.77 -21.38
CA TRP A 9 33.00 -20.49 -20.67
C TRP A 9 32.78 -19.91 -19.25
N ILE A 10 33.84 -19.47 -18.58
CA ILE A 10 33.75 -18.75 -17.29
C ILE A 10 33.03 -17.40 -17.46
N GLU A 11 33.33 -16.66 -18.53
CA GLU A 11 32.69 -15.39 -18.89
C GLU A 11 31.19 -15.55 -19.18
N GLU A 12 30.81 -16.57 -19.95
CA GLU A 12 29.41 -16.90 -20.24
C GLU A 12 28.63 -17.25 -18.97
N ILE A 13 29.20 -18.13 -18.13
CA ILE A 13 28.59 -18.49 -16.84
C ILE A 13 28.45 -17.23 -15.98
N ARG A 14 29.49 -16.39 -15.89
CA ARG A 14 29.44 -15.15 -15.11
C ARG A 14 28.36 -14.18 -15.59
N LYS A 15 28.14 -14.06 -16.90
CA LYS A 15 27.06 -13.23 -17.47
C LYS A 15 25.66 -13.79 -17.19
N SER A 16 25.54 -15.10 -17.03
CA SER A 16 24.28 -15.77 -16.67
C SER A 16 23.95 -15.71 -15.17
N MET A 17 24.93 -15.38 -14.33
CA MET A 17 24.72 -15.28 -12.88
C MET A 17 23.85 -14.06 -12.57
N THR A 18 22.72 -14.30 -11.91
CA THR A 18 21.92 -13.24 -11.32
C THR A 18 22.66 -12.58 -10.16
N GLU A 19 22.26 -11.35 -9.80
CA GLU A 19 22.76 -10.68 -8.59
C GLU A 19 22.67 -11.62 -7.37
N LEU A 20 23.78 -11.76 -6.65
CA LEU A 20 23.83 -12.60 -5.46
C LEU A 20 22.80 -12.10 -4.41
N PRO A 21 22.08 -13.00 -3.72
CA PRO A 21 21.08 -12.61 -2.72
C PRO A 21 21.60 -11.64 -1.67
N LEU A 22 22.86 -11.79 -1.23
CA LEU A 22 23.48 -10.91 -0.25
C LEU A 22 23.71 -9.49 -0.78
N LEU A 23 24.10 -9.34 -2.05
CA LEU A 23 24.26 -8.04 -2.71
C LEU A 23 22.91 -7.37 -2.89
N ARG A 24 21.91 -8.14 -3.32
CA ARG A 24 20.53 -7.67 -3.47
C ARG A 24 19.93 -7.20 -2.13
N TYR A 25 20.13 -7.99 -1.08
CA TYR A 25 19.72 -7.64 0.29
C TYR A 25 20.35 -6.33 0.75
N SER A 26 21.67 -6.18 0.53
CA SER A 26 22.41 -4.97 0.89
C SER A 26 21.87 -3.75 0.13
N ARG A 27 21.58 -3.90 -1.17
CA ARG A 27 21.00 -2.85 -2.01
C ARG A 27 19.57 -2.46 -1.60
N PHE A 28 18.76 -3.40 -1.12
CA PHE A 28 17.41 -3.13 -0.65
C PHE A 28 17.41 -2.31 0.65
N ILE A 29 18.43 -2.48 1.48
CA ILE A 29 18.60 -1.73 2.75
C ILE A 29 19.26 -0.39 2.53
N ASP A 30 20.20 -0.30 1.59
CA ASP A 30 20.94 0.94 1.34
C ASP A 30 19.95 2.09 1.16
N SER A 31 20.31 3.23 1.71
CA SER A 31 19.57 4.48 1.64
C SER A 31 20.27 5.51 0.75
N LYS A 32 21.47 5.18 0.23
CA LYS A 32 22.26 6.01 -0.68
C LYS A 32 21.81 5.86 -2.13
N VAL A 33 21.83 6.94 -2.87
CA VAL A 33 21.56 6.95 -4.31
C VAL A 33 22.60 6.06 -5.03
N ASP A 34 22.16 5.18 -5.93
CA ASP A 34 23.07 4.35 -6.72
C ASP A 34 23.98 5.22 -7.63
N PRO A 35 25.07 4.68 -8.21
CA PRO A 35 25.97 5.44 -9.10
C PRO A 35 25.29 6.06 -10.34
N ASN A 36 24.04 5.67 -10.62
CA ASN A 36 23.23 6.12 -11.74
C ASN A 36 22.09 7.07 -11.31
N GLY A 37 22.10 7.57 -10.07
CA GLY A 37 21.12 8.54 -9.58
C GLY A 37 19.78 7.95 -9.11
N LYS A 38 19.64 6.62 -9.00
CA LYS A 38 18.41 5.99 -8.49
C LYS A 38 18.44 5.87 -6.97
N ALA A 39 17.41 6.40 -6.31
CA ALA A 39 17.22 6.18 -4.88
C ALA A 39 17.10 4.67 -4.59
N THR A 40 17.93 4.19 -3.67
CA THR A 40 17.84 2.86 -3.06
C THR A 40 16.61 2.79 -2.15
N TYR A 41 16.15 1.57 -1.89
CA TYR A 41 14.81 1.34 -1.34
C TYR A 41 14.68 1.68 0.15
N ALA A 42 15.80 1.85 0.87
CA ALA A 42 15.84 2.18 2.29
C ALA A 42 14.92 1.29 3.15
N LEU A 43 14.84 0.00 2.81
CA LEU A 43 14.00 -0.95 3.51
C LEU A 43 14.62 -1.33 4.85
N SER A 44 13.78 -1.79 5.78
CA SER A 44 14.29 -2.39 7.01
C SER A 44 15.02 -3.70 6.67
N LYS A 45 15.97 -4.10 7.55
CA LYS A 45 16.65 -5.40 7.43
C LYS A 45 15.67 -6.56 7.32
N TYR A 46 14.57 -6.48 8.06
CA TYR A 46 13.51 -7.49 8.03
C TYR A 46 12.84 -7.58 6.66
N ASP A 47 12.37 -6.45 6.11
CA ASP A 47 11.70 -6.46 4.81
C ASP A 47 12.64 -6.92 3.70
N ALA A 48 13.90 -6.43 3.72
CA ALA A 48 14.90 -6.84 2.75
C ALA A 48 15.15 -8.35 2.81
N MET A 49 15.29 -8.92 4.01
CA MET A 49 15.49 -10.35 4.21
C MET A 49 14.32 -11.17 3.65
N MET A 50 13.08 -10.76 3.92
CA MET A 50 11.88 -11.43 3.41
C MET A 50 11.78 -11.35 1.88
N LEU A 51 12.06 -10.19 1.29
CA LEU A 51 11.99 -10.00 -0.15
C LEU A 51 13.09 -10.74 -0.91
N THR A 52 14.27 -10.92 -0.30
CA THR A 52 15.41 -11.61 -0.92
C THR A 52 15.51 -13.09 -0.54
N ALA A 53 14.53 -13.63 0.18
CA ALA A 53 14.50 -15.04 0.55
C ALA A 53 14.38 -15.97 -0.67
N ASP A 54 13.68 -15.50 -1.71
CA ASP A 54 13.51 -16.18 -2.99
C ASP A 54 13.70 -15.18 -4.16
N ILE A 55 14.24 -15.67 -5.27
CA ILE A 55 14.50 -14.87 -6.47
C ILE A 55 13.21 -14.42 -7.15
N GLY A 56 12.16 -15.23 -7.14
CA GLY A 56 10.85 -14.90 -7.69
C GLY A 56 10.25 -13.69 -6.98
N THR A 57 10.29 -13.69 -5.66
CA THR A 57 9.77 -12.64 -4.78
C THR A 57 10.54 -11.34 -4.96
N ALA A 58 11.87 -11.43 -4.98
CA ALA A 58 12.72 -10.28 -5.25
C ALA A 58 12.41 -9.66 -6.62
N ASN A 59 12.35 -10.48 -7.67
CA ASN A 59 12.05 -10.01 -9.03
C ASN A 59 10.64 -9.42 -9.14
N TYR A 60 9.65 -10.00 -8.45
CA TYR A 60 8.29 -9.49 -8.40
C TYR A 60 8.27 -8.09 -7.76
N PHE A 61 8.87 -7.95 -6.59
CA PHE A 61 8.96 -6.68 -5.87
C PHE A 61 9.67 -5.59 -6.68
N GLU A 62 10.82 -5.89 -7.31
CA GLU A 62 11.53 -4.89 -8.11
C GLU A 62 10.72 -4.42 -9.32
N LYS A 63 9.96 -5.30 -9.95
CA LYS A 63 9.03 -4.93 -11.03
C LYS A 63 7.93 -3.99 -10.53
N VAL A 64 7.38 -4.24 -9.33
CA VAL A 64 6.40 -3.35 -8.70
C VAL A 64 7.02 -1.98 -8.43
N VAL A 65 8.18 -1.94 -7.75
CA VAL A 65 8.83 -0.68 -7.38
C VAL A 65 9.29 0.12 -8.60
N LYS A 66 9.70 -0.55 -9.68
CA LYS A 66 10.05 0.12 -10.95
C LYS A 66 8.88 0.96 -11.50
N ILE A 67 7.64 0.53 -11.28
CA ILE A 67 6.43 1.22 -11.75
C ILE A 67 5.97 2.28 -10.74
N VAL A 68 5.91 1.92 -9.45
CA VAL A 68 5.41 2.82 -8.38
C VAL A 68 6.43 3.92 -8.01
N GLY A 69 7.72 3.64 -8.24
CA GLY A 69 8.84 4.51 -7.89
C GLY A 69 9.48 4.16 -6.55
N SER A 70 10.82 4.28 -6.47
CA SER A 70 11.61 3.89 -5.29
C SER A 70 11.19 4.57 -3.99
N ARG A 71 10.63 5.79 -4.04
CA ARG A 71 10.13 6.50 -2.85
C ARG A 71 9.01 5.73 -2.14
N ASN A 72 8.29 4.89 -2.88
CA ASN A 72 7.20 4.06 -2.40
C ASN A 72 7.65 2.61 -2.16
N ALA A 73 8.95 2.33 -2.10
CA ALA A 73 9.45 0.96 -1.94
C ALA A 73 8.92 0.29 -0.66
N LYS A 74 8.77 1.04 0.44
CA LYS A 74 8.25 0.48 1.70
C LYS A 74 6.80 0.01 1.60
N ILE A 75 5.92 0.76 0.93
CA ILE A 75 4.54 0.30 0.71
C ILE A 75 4.53 -0.92 -0.23
N CYS A 76 5.35 -0.92 -1.29
CA CYS A 76 5.48 -2.09 -2.17
C CYS A 76 5.94 -3.34 -1.39
N ALA A 77 6.94 -3.20 -0.52
CA ALA A 77 7.44 -4.28 0.33
C ALA A 77 6.35 -4.84 1.24
N ASN A 78 5.60 -3.96 1.92
CA ASN A 78 4.50 -4.38 2.80
C ASN A 78 3.40 -5.15 2.04
N TRP A 79 3.09 -4.76 0.80
CA TRP A 79 2.07 -5.44 -0.01
C TRP A 79 2.55 -6.78 -0.55
N VAL A 80 3.82 -6.88 -0.96
CA VAL A 80 4.40 -8.14 -1.44
C VAL A 80 4.54 -9.16 -0.29
N ILE A 81 5.15 -8.75 0.83
CA ILE A 81 5.44 -9.62 1.98
C ILE A 81 4.17 -9.91 2.81
N GLY A 82 3.20 -9.00 2.80
CA GLY A 82 1.95 -9.14 3.55
C GLY A 82 0.84 -9.75 2.69
N GLU A 83 0.22 -8.93 1.84
CA GLU A 83 -1.05 -9.27 1.18
C GLU A 83 -0.89 -10.32 0.08
N ILE A 84 0.14 -10.19 -0.78
CA ILE A 84 0.41 -11.16 -1.84
C ILE A 84 0.88 -12.49 -1.23
N ALA A 85 1.87 -12.47 -0.35
CA ALA A 85 2.37 -13.68 0.30
C ALA A 85 1.27 -14.43 1.06
N ALA A 86 0.39 -13.72 1.79
CA ALA A 86 -0.73 -14.34 2.49
C ALA A 86 -1.69 -15.05 1.52
N ARG A 87 -2.02 -14.43 0.38
CA ARG A 87 -2.91 -15.05 -0.64
C ARG A 87 -2.27 -16.22 -1.34
N LEU A 88 -0.98 -16.13 -1.67
CA LEU A 88 -0.20 -17.22 -2.24
C LEU A 88 -0.20 -18.43 -1.31
N ASN A 89 0.10 -18.23 -0.03
CA ASN A 89 0.09 -19.28 0.98
C ASN A 89 -1.31 -19.90 1.16
N GLN A 90 -2.38 -19.10 1.12
CA GLN A 90 -3.76 -19.62 1.22
C GLN A 90 -4.20 -20.46 0.02
N ASN A 91 -3.54 -20.31 -1.14
CA ASN A 91 -3.88 -21.01 -2.38
C ASN A 91 -2.79 -22.01 -2.80
N ASP A 92 -1.80 -22.26 -1.94
CA ASP A 92 -0.63 -23.11 -2.21
C ASP A 92 0.06 -22.76 -3.55
N LYS A 93 0.23 -21.46 -3.83
CA LYS A 93 0.85 -20.95 -5.05
C LYS A 93 2.21 -20.31 -4.78
N ASP A 94 3.09 -20.39 -5.78
CA ASP A 94 4.33 -19.62 -5.82
C ASP A 94 4.11 -18.23 -6.43
N ILE A 95 4.93 -17.25 -6.03
CA ILE A 95 4.88 -15.87 -6.53
C ILE A 95 5.00 -15.77 -8.05
N THR A 96 5.72 -16.70 -8.69
CA THR A 96 5.86 -16.80 -10.15
C THR A 96 4.55 -17.22 -10.84
N THR A 97 3.63 -17.83 -10.10
CA THR A 97 2.30 -18.29 -10.56
C THR A 97 1.16 -17.44 -10.01
N SER A 98 1.48 -16.28 -9.42
CA SER A 98 0.50 -15.33 -8.89
C SER A 98 -0.50 -14.91 -9.98
N PRO A 99 -1.83 -15.03 -9.75
CA PRO A 99 -2.84 -14.49 -10.65
C PRO A 99 -2.75 -12.97 -10.81
N VAL A 100 -2.23 -12.28 -9.80
CA VAL A 100 -2.01 -10.83 -9.84
C VAL A 100 -0.56 -10.57 -10.25
N SER A 101 -0.39 -9.96 -11.42
CA SER A 101 0.92 -9.58 -11.95
C SER A 101 1.54 -8.40 -11.18
N PRO A 102 2.88 -8.21 -11.25
CA PRO A 102 3.54 -7.04 -10.65
C PRO A 102 2.97 -5.70 -11.12
N ARG A 103 2.54 -5.62 -12.39
CA ARG A 103 1.95 -4.40 -12.96
C ARG A 103 0.61 -4.08 -12.33
N GLN A 104 -0.25 -5.08 -12.22
CA GLN A 104 -1.57 -4.94 -11.60
C GLN A 104 -1.46 -4.51 -10.13
N LEU A 105 -0.54 -5.12 -9.37
CA LEU A 105 -0.28 -4.69 -8.00
C LEU A 105 0.24 -3.24 -7.95
N ALA A 106 1.16 -2.86 -8.85
CA ALA A 106 1.67 -1.50 -8.91
C ALA A 106 0.56 -0.47 -9.19
N GLU A 107 -0.35 -0.76 -10.12
CA GLU A 107 -1.50 0.09 -10.43
C GLU A 107 -2.40 0.27 -9.19
N LEU A 108 -2.66 -0.81 -8.44
CA LEU A 108 -3.40 -0.75 -7.18
C LEU A 108 -2.69 0.13 -6.14
N ILE A 109 -1.37 -0.05 -5.95
CA ILE A 109 -0.58 0.71 -4.98
C ILE A 109 -0.57 2.20 -5.36
N LEU A 110 -0.48 2.53 -6.65
CA LEU A 110 -0.55 3.93 -7.11
C LEU A 110 -1.86 4.60 -6.67
N ARG A 111 -2.99 3.87 -6.71
CA ARG A 111 -4.30 4.39 -6.23
C ARG A 111 -4.39 4.54 -4.72
N ILE A 112 -3.53 3.86 -3.97
CA ILE A 112 -3.37 4.12 -2.53
C ILE A 112 -2.51 5.37 -2.33
N CYS A 113 -1.41 5.49 -3.07
CA CYS A 113 -0.48 6.61 -2.97
C CYS A 113 -1.12 7.95 -3.36
N ASP A 114 -2.01 7.98 -4.36
CA ASP A 114 -2.72 9.18 -4.79
C ASP A 114 -3.99 9.48 -3.96
N GLY A 115 -4.35 8.59 -3.03
CA GLY A 115 -5.55 8.74 -2.18
C GLY A 115 -6.87 8.42 -2.87
N THR A 116 -6.87 7.84 -4.07
CA THR A 116 -8.10 7.38 -4.75
C THR A 116 -8.81 6.31 -3.94
N ILE A 117 -8.06 5.43 -3.26
CA ILE A 117 -8.60 4.38 -2.39
C ILE A 117 -7.87 4.30 -1.06
N SER A 118 -8.56 3.83 -0.02
CA SER A 118 -7.90 3.49 1.25
C SER A 118 -7.16 2.16 1.14
N GLY A 119 -6.14 1.96 1.99
CA GLY A 119 -5.47 0.67 2.10
C GLY A 119 -6.42 -0.48 2.46
N LYS A 120 -7.49 -0.22 3.22
CA LYS A 120 -8.53 -1.22 3.50
C LYS A 120 -9.26 -1.64 2.22
N THR A 121 -9.74 -0.67 1.46
CA THR A 121 -10.47 -0.90 0.20
C THR A 121 -9.58 -1.58 -0.83
N ALA A 122 -8.29 -1.25 -0.83
CA ALA A 122 -7.32 -1.90 -1.70
C ALA A 122 -7.22 -3.42 -1.45
N LYS A 123 -7.40 -3.90 -0.21
CA LYS A 123 -7.38 -5.34 0.08
C LYS A 123 -8.56 -6.06 -0.55
N ASP A 124 -9.73 -5.42 -0.53
CA ASP A 124 -10.95 -5.93 -1.16
C ASP A 124 -10.79 -5.94 -2.69
N ILE A 125 -10.21 -4.87 -3.26
CA ILE A 125 -9.91 -4.78 -4.69
C ILE A 125 -8.89 -5.85 -5.10
N LEU A 126 -7.83 -6.06 -4.31
CA LEU A 126 -6.86 -7.13 -4.57
C LEU A 126 -7.54 -8.50 -4.61
N GLY A 127 -8.55 -8.73 -3.75
CA GLY A 127 -9.36 -9.95 -3.78
C GLY A 127 -10.12 -10.12 -5.08
N ALA A 128 -10.79 -9.06 -5.54
CA ALA A 128 -11.47 -9.06 -6.83
C ALA A 128 -10.49 -9.28 -8.00
N MET A 129 -9.31 -8.65 -7.98
CA MET A 129 -8.26 -8.85 -8.97
C MET A 129 -7.76 -10.30 -9.02
N TRP A 130 -7.63 -10.93 -7.84
CA TRP A 130 -7.21 -12.33 -7.73
C TRP A 130 -8.19 -13.31 -8.37
N HIS A 131 -9.48 -12.99 -8.36
CA HIS A 131 -10.54 -13.78 -9.00
C HIS A 131 -10.86 -13.31 -10.43
N GLU A 132 -9.98 -12.49 -11.01
CA GLU A 132 -10.11 -11.94 -12.37
C GLU A 132 -11.41 -11.16 -12.62
N GLU A 133 -12.03 -10.61 -11.56
CA GLU A 133 -13.23 -9.79 -11.68
C GLU A 133 -12.92 -8.52 -12.47
N HIS A 134 -13.85 -8.12 -13.34
CA HIS A 134 -13.79 -6.87 -14.09
C HIS A 134 -12.47 -6.65 -14.86
N GLY A 135 -11.92 -7.73 -15.46
CA GLY A 135 -10.68 -7.67 -16.23
C GLY A 135 -9.42 -7.53 -15.37
N ALA A 136 -9.53 -7.77 -14.05
CA ALA A 136 -8.43 -7.77 -13.10
C ALA A 136 -7.64 -6.45 -13.05
N SER A 137 -8.26 -5.33 -13.42
CA SER A 137 -7.68 -3.98 -13.33
C SER A 137 -8.22 -3.28 -12.09
N ALA A 138 -7.33 -2.66 -11.31
CA ALA A 138 -7.71 -1.90 -10.12
C ALA A 138 -8.75 -0.82 -10.46
N ASP A 139 -8.56 -0.09 -11.56
CA ASP A 139 -9.43 1.02 -11.96
C ASP A 139 -10.82 0.56 -12.36
N SER A 140 -10.89 -0.54 -13.12
CA SER A 140 -12.17 -1.12 -13.54
C SER A 140 -12.98 -1.59 -12.34
N ILE A 141 -12.32 -2.20 -11.35
CA ILE A 141 -12.97 -2.64 -10.10
C ILE A 141 -13.40 -1.44 -9.26
N ILE A 142 -12.57 -0.40 -9.16
CA ILE A 142 -12.88 0.84 -8.42
C ILE A 142 -14.14 1.50 -8.99
N GLU A 143 -14.25 1.59 -10.31
CA GLU A 143 -15.40 2.18 -10.99
C GLU A 143 -16.64 1.32 -10.86
N ALA A 144 -16.55 0.02 -11.15
CA ALA A 144 -17.66 -0.92 -11.07
C ALA A 144 -18.26 -0.99 -9.65
N LYS A 145 -17.43 -0.95 -8.61
CA LYS A 145 -17.86 -1.03 -7.21
C LYS A 145 -18.03 0.35 -6.54
N GLY A 146 -17.79 1.45 -7.26
CA GLY A 146 -17.93 2.81 -6.75
C GLY A 146 -17.05 3.09 -5.52
N LEU A 147 -15.82 2.58 -5.51
CA LEU A 147 -14.93 2.53 -4.35
C LEU A 147 -14.01 3.76 -4.18
N LYS A 148 -14.16 4.78 -5.04
CA LYS A 148 -13.38 6.02 -4.92
C LYS A 148 -13.62 6.69 -3.57
N GLN A 149 -12.55 7.17 -2.94
CA GLN A 149 -12.64 7.95 -1.72
C GLN A 149 -13.37 9.26 -1.99
N ILE A 150 -14.19 9.68 -1.03
CA ILE A 150 -14.73 11.03 -1.01
C ILE A 150 -13.63 11.91 -0.45
N SER A 151 -13.06 12.78 -1.29
CA SER A 151 -12.03 13.75 -0.91
C SER A 151 -12.55 15.20 -0.89
N ASN A 152 -13.79 15.43 -1.36
CA ASN A 152 -14.42 16.74 -1.34
C ASN A 152 -14.66 17.19 0.11
N SER A 153 -13.87 18.18 0.54
CA SER A 153 -13.91 18.72 1.91
C SER A 153 -15.28 19.31 2.26
N ASN A 154 -16.05 19.80 1.29
CA ASN A 154 -17.39 20.34 1.51
C ASN A 154 -18.40 19.24 1.85
N GLU A 155 -18.37 18.12 1.12
CA GLU A 155 -19.25 16.97 1.38
C GLU A 155 -18.94 16.35 2.75
N ILE A 156 -17.65 16.19 3.08
CA ILE A 156 -17.24 15.66 4.39
C ILE A 156 -17.65 16.64 5.50
N SER A 157 -17.47 17.94 5.30
CA SER A 157 -17.88 18.97 6.26
C SER A 157 -19.36 18.93 6.59
N GLN A 158 -20.23 18.79 5.58
CA GLN A 158 -21.68 18.69 5.80
C GLN A 158 -22.06 17.44 6.59
N LEU A 159 -21.41 16.31 6.32
CA LEU A 159 -21.60 15.07 7.07
C LEU A 159 -21.08 15.20 8.52
N VAL A 160 -19.93 15.86 8.71
CA VAL A 160 -19.40 16.18 10.05
C VAL A 160 -20.39 17.03 10.82
N ASP A 161 -20.92 18.11 10.23
CA ASP A 161 -21.91 18.97 10.89
C ASP A 161 -23.15 18.19 11.32
N THR A 162 -23.66 17.33 10.43
CA THR A 162 -24.80 16.45 10.72
C THR A 162 -24.50 15.50 11.90
N VAL A 163 -23.30 14.91 11.93
CA VAL A 163 -22.88 14.03 13.03
C VAL A 163 -22.74 14.81 14.34
N LEU A 164 -22.17 16.02 14.32
CA LEU A 164 -22.02 16.85 15.51
C LEU A 164 -23.38 17.29 16.07
N ILE A 165 -24.34 17.63 15.20
CA ILE A 165 -25.71 17.99 15.60
C ILE A 165 -26.42 16.79 16.24
N ASN A 166 -26.24 15.59 15.69
CA ASN A 166 -26.88 14.38 16.19
C ASN A 166 -26.22 13.80 17.46
N ASN A 167 -25.03 14.26 17.84
CA ASN A 167 -24.25 13.72 18.96
C ASN A 167 -23.72 14.83 19.91
N PRO A 168 -24.59 15.70 20.45
CA PRO A 168 -24.15 16.86 21.23
C PRO A 168 -23.44 16.47 22.54
N GLN A 169 -23.82 15.35 23.15
CA GLN A 169 -23.21 14.86 24.39
C GLN A 169 -21.73 14.50 24.19
N GLN A 170 -21.40 13.85 23.07
CA GLN A 170 -20.05 13.43 22.72
C GLN A 170 -19.16 14.61 22.37
N VAL A 171 -19.73 15.67 21.78
CA VAL A 171 -19.02 16.94 21.58
C VAL A 171 -18.65 17.55 22.94
N SER A 172 -19.60 17.66 23.88
CA SER A 172 -19.31 18.18 25.22
C SER A 172 -18.27 17.34 25.97
N ASP A 173 -18.38 16.01 25.89
CA ASP A 173 -17.44 15.10 26.53
C ASP A 173 -16.01 15.25 25.97
N PHE A 174 -15.86 15.46 24.66
CA PHE A 174 -14.56 15.74 24.07
C PHE A 174 -14.01 17.10 24.50
N CYS A 175 -14.82 18.16 24.57
CA CYS A 175 -14.40 19.46 25.09
C CYS A 175 -13.96 19.38 26.57
N LYS A 176 -14.42 18.38 27.32
CA LYS A 176 -13.98 18.06 28.70
C LYS A 176 -12.71 17.19 28.74
N GLY A 177 -12.07 16.94 27.61
CA GLY A 177 -10.83 16.16 27.50
C GLY A 177 -11.01 14.65 27.33
N LYS A 178 -12.24 14.15 27.11
CA LYS A 178 -12.45 12.71 26.91
C LYS A 178 -12.18 12.31 25.46
N GLU A 179 -10.95 11.88 25.17
CA GLU A 179 -10.54 11.44 23.82
C GLU A 179 -11.39 10.30 23.24
N LYS A 180 -11.96 9.43 24.09
CA LYS A 180 -12.85 8.35 23.63
C LYS A 180 -14.09 8.89 22.89
N ALA A 181 -14.59 10.07 23.28
CA ALA A 181 -15.73 10.70 22.61
C ALA A 181 -15.37 11.17 21.19
N PHE A 182 -14.13 11.61 20.97
CA PHE A 182 -13.62 11.94 19.65
C PHE A 182 -13.59 10.72 18.73
N ASN A 183 -13.01 9.62 19.19
CA ASN A 183 -12.95 8.37 18.41
C ASN A 183 -14.34 7.84 18.02
N PHE A 184 -15.33 8.04 18.88
CA PHE A 184 -16.72 7.72 18.56
C PHE A 184 -17.27 8.60 17.43
N LEU A 185 -17.08 9.92 17.50
CA LEU A 185 -17.52 10.87 16.46
C LEU A 185 -16.88 10.57 15.11
N VAL A 186 -15.57 10.26 15.10
CA VAL A 186 -14.85 9.79 13.91
C VAL A 186 -15.51 8.53 13.34
N GLY A 187 -15.82 7.56 14.20
CA GLY A 187 -16.54 6.36 13.80
C GLY A 187 -17.90 6.64 13.16
N GLN A 188 -18.66 7.62 13.67
CA GLN A 188 -19.95 8.01 13.09
C GLN A 188 -19.81 8.66 11.72
N VAL A 189 -18.83 9.56 11.53
CA VAL A 189 -18.57 10.17 10.21
C VAL A 189 -18.10 9.11 9.21
N MET A 190 -17.23 8.19 9.63
CA MET A 190 -16.81 7.07 8.79
C MET A 190 -17.99 6.16 8.41
N LYS A 191 -18.95 5.94 9.32
CA LYS A 191 -20.18 5.20 9.02
C LYS A 191 -21.06 5.94 8.01
N ALA A 192 -21.26 7.25 8.20
CA ALA A 192 -22.07 8.08 7.31
C ALA A 192 -21.50 8.12 5.87
N THR A 193 -20.18 8.12 5.75
CA THR A 193 -19.46 8.07 4.45
C THR A 193 -19.31 6.67 3.89
N LYS A 194 -19.89 5.64 4.54
CA LYS A 194 -19.72 4.20 4.21
C LYS A 194 -18.25 3.78 4.10
N GLY A 195 -17.38 4.40 4.90
CA GLY A 195 -15.94 4.17 4.90
C GLY A 195 -15.18 4.79 3.72
N LYS A 196 -15.83 5.62 2.90
CA LYS A 196 -15.22 6.24 1.73
C LYS A 196 -14.44 7.52 2.04
N ALA A 197 -14.71 8.19 3.15
CA ALA A 197 -13.91 9.36 3.52
C ALA A 197 -12.52 8.96 4.02
N ASN A 198 -11.54 9.85 3.82
CA ASN A 198 -10.20 9.66 4.35
C ASN A 198 -10.19 9.91 5.88
N PRO A 199 -9.75 8.95 6.72
CA PRO A 199 -9.73 9.12 8.17
C PRO A 199 -8.92 10.32 8.66
N ALA A 200 -7.80 10.65 8.00
CA ALA A 200 -6.98 11.80 8.36
C ALA A 200 -7.75 13.11 8.11
N GLN A 201 -8.38 13.23 6.94
CA GLN A 201 -9.20 14.38 6.58
C GLN A 201 -10.42 14.53 7.50
N VAL A 202 -11.09 13.42 7.84
CA VAL A 202 -12.19 13.41 8.82
C VAL A 202 -11.71 13.92 10.18
N ASN A 203 -10.58 13.42 10.66
CA ASN A 203 -10.02 13.85 11.95
C ASN A 203 -9.69 15.35 11.97
N GLU A 204 -9.10 15.87 10.91
CA GLU A 204 -8.77 17.29 10.77
C GLU A 204 -10.03 18.17 10.78
N ILE A 205 -11.00 17.87 9.91
CA ILE A 205 -12.25 18.65 9.80
C ILE A 205 -13.03 18.58 11.12
N LEU A 206 -13.11 17.41 11.76
CA LEU A 206 -13.87 17.24 13.00
C LEU A 206 -13.26 18.04 14.16
N LYS A 207 -11.92 18.06 14.27
CA LYS A 207 -11.21 18.92 15.24
C LYS A 207 -11.46 20.40 14.96
N GLU A 208 -11.35 20.82 13.71
CA GLU A 208 -11.56 22.22 13.32
C GLU A 208 -12.98 22.69 13.67
N ARG A 209 -14.00 21.88 13.36
CA ARG A 209 -15.40 22.21 13.63
C ARG A 209 -15.72 22.28 15.12
N ILE A 210 -15.19 21.37 15.93
CA ILE A 210 -15.42 21.40 17.39
C ILE A 210 -14.71 22.59 18.04
N ASN A 211 -13.49 22.91 17.60
CA ASN A 211 -12.76 24.07 18.11
C ASN A 211 -13.48 25.39 17.79
N LYS A 212 -14.01 25.55 16.56
CA LYS A 212 -14.83 26.72 16.19
C LYS A 212 -16.07 26.86 17.08
N LYS A 213 -16.82 25.77 17.30
CA LYS A 213 -17.99 25.76 18.20
C LYS A 213 -17.67 25.96 19.68
N SER A 214 -16.42 25.80 20.10
CA SER A 214 -16.01 26.05 21.49
C SER A 214 -15.61 27.51 21.72
N GLN A 215 -15.49 28.30 20.64
CA GLN A 215 -15.15 29.73 20.67
C GLN A 215 -16.37 30.64 20.40
N GLU A 216 -17.48 30.07 19.94
CA GLU A 216 -18.81 30.71 19.81
C GLU A 216 -19.64 30.47 21.07
#